data_AF-A0A2S8FDX3-F1
#
_entry.id   AF-A0A2S8FDX3-F1
#
_cell.length_a   1.000
_cell.length_b   1.000
_cell.length_c   1.000
_cell.angle_alpha   90.00
_cell.angle_beta   90.00
_cell.angle_gamma   90.00
#
_symmetry.space_group_name_H-M   'P 1'
#
loop_
_entity.id
_entity.type
_entity.pdbx_description
1 polymer ?
#
loop_
_entity_poly.entity_id
_entity_poly.type
_entity_poly.pdbx_seq_one_letter_code
_entity_poly.pdbx_strand_id
1 'polypeptide(L)'
;MRFPPTLFSLLLVSLVAANCLAAEPNAAQIMSDQTVAFIRVADTQDYVKKLDQTAIGRAANDPQMKPFVNGIWQTIKQSIADAEERSGITLEELLSIPQGELAISVVAMQEGVPGVVIFCELGDDTRVTEKVLDLLENLAANDGAPVEQNKFKDSEIMLIHGRGGPLAVCIHDNTLLASNRIEALEDIIDHWEGTREDSLASDDRFRTIVASSRGTKDEPAQMVWYVNPMEVLRSIVRNQDGGGYIMAFMPVLGLDGVKAVGGSTILAAEEFDTISHFHVMLERPRTGIIEIIQMKNASTEPEAWVPDDVTNYMTMNWEVDKSYKAIEKLYDSIIGEGKLADDIDRRINQPTGIDFKKEVIDNLEGKFTLVQWYEPPARINSQATFIAAKVKDRAAMQRTLDGLVEALPRLNDMVERRNFGDATFFQLKIADAPIPEDVSDERRQRMQNRRSLRPHPCFGLIGDFVFFADRPGIVEHVALTQGGDTPRLANDLSFKLMMNRLLEQAGERKVAMVSFSRPEEGLRMFYDLIQADSTRSFINGRAENNNFFSNLEGNLNANPLPDFKVISQYLAPQGSIMVDDETGLHLIQFSLKRSTD
;
A
#
# COMPACT_ATOMS: atom_id res chain seq x y z
N MET A 1 51.23 -41.90 41.87
CA MET A 1 50.93 -40.44 41.85
C MET A 1 49.82 -40.20 40.86
N ARG A 2 48.61 -39.91 41.33
CA ARG A 2 47.46 -39.52 40.50
C ARG A 2 47.18 -38.05 40.82
N PHE A 3 47.43 -37.15 39.87
CA PHE A 3 46.96 -35.77 39.92
C PHE A 3 45.64 -35.69 39.14
N PRO A 4 44.58 -35.06 39.67
CA PRO A 4 43.34 -34.90 38.94
C PRO A 4 43.43 -33.66 38.02
N PRO A 5 43.00 -33.74 36.75
CA PRO A 5 42.74 -32.56 35.94
C PRO A 5 41.25 -32.21 36.08
N THR A 6 40.86 -31.52 37.16
CA THR A 6 39.43 -31.17 37.38
C THR A 6 39.18 -29.73 37.85
N LEU A 7 40.05 -28.78 37.49
CA LEU A 7 39.70 -27.36 37.67
C LEU A 7 39.99 -26.46 36.46
N PHE A 8 40.95 -26.84 35.59
CA PHE A 8 41.27 -26.01 34.43
C PHE A 8 40.28 -26.19 33.25
N SER A 9 39.58 -27.32 33.19
CA SER A 9 38.56 -27.61 32.16
C SER A 9 37.19 -27.03 32.50
N LEU A 10 36.92 -26.74 33.78
CA LEU A 10 35.67 -26.10 34.23
C LEU A 10 35.74 -24.57 34.12
N LEU A 11 36.93 -23.98 34.25
CA LEU A 11 37.12 -22.52 34.10
C LEU A 11 37.13 -22.04 32.63
N LEU A 12 37.40 -22.93 31.67
CA LEU A 12 37.38 -22.57 30.25
C LEU A 12 36.00 -22.73 29.59
N VAL A 13 35.08 -23.49 30.20
CA VAL A 13 33.67 -23.53 29.77
C VAL A 13 32.87 -22.36 30.38
N SER A 14 33.31 -21.80 31.52
CA SER A 14 32.72 -20.58 32.08
C SER A 14 33.18 -19.28 31.40
N LEU A 15 34.17 -19.31 30.50
CA LEU A 15 34.60 -18.14 29.70
C LEU A 15 34.10 -18.16 28.24
N VAL A 16 33.27 -19.14 27.87
CA VAL A 16 32.44 -19.11 26.65
C VAL A 16 30.97 -18.80 26.99
N ALA A 17 30.68 -18.43 28.24
CA ALA A 17 29.66 -17.43 28.49
C ALA A 17 30.24 -16.07 28.07
N ALA A 18 30.42 -15.88 26.76
CA ALA A 18 30.41 -14.54 26.22
C ALA A 18 29.15 -13.90 26.80
N ASN A 19 29.28 -12.68 27.30
CA ASN A 19 28.16 -11.84 27.67
C ASN A 19 27.16 -11.82 26.50
N CYS A 20 26.21 -12.77 26.46
CA CYS A 20 24.83 -12.40 26.28
C CYS A 20 24.55 -11.50 27.49
N LEU A 21 24.93 -10.22 27.37
CA LEU A 21 23.99 -9.19 27.76
C LEU A 21 22.70 -9.68 27.12
N ALA A 22 21.79 -10.21 27.93
CA ALA A 22 20.47 -10.55 27.46
C ALA A 22 20.03 -9.28 26.74
N ALA A 23 19.89 -9.35 25.41
CA ALA A 23 19.33 -8.23 24.68
C ALA A 23 18.02 -7.94 25.40
N GLU A 24 17.86 -6.70 25.87
CA GLU A 24 16.62 -6.31 26.55
C GLU A 24 15.45 -6.77 25.68
N PRO A 25 14.44 -7.42 26.28
CA PRO A 25 13.36 -7.98 25.52
C PRO A 25 12.68 -6.88 24.72
N ASN A 26 12.53 -7.08 23.40
CA ASN A 26 11.90 -6.08 22.56
C ASN A 26 10.41 -5.92 22.92
N ALA A 27 9.78 -4.85 22.46
CA ALA A 27 8.39 -4.55 22.82
C ALA A 27 7.44 -5.71 22.50
N ALA A 28 7.65 -6.47 21.43
CA ALA A 28 6.78 -7.60 21.10
C ALA A 28 6.88 -8.76 22.12
N GLN A 29 7.99 -8.90 22.85
CA GLN A 29 8.16 -9.93 23.89
C GLN A 29 7.47 -9.54 25.21
N ILE A 30 7.28 -8.25 25.45
CA ILE A 30 6.68 -7.74 26.69
C ILE A 30 5.17 -7.50 26.51
N MET A 31 4.73 -7.09 25.31
CA MET A 31 3.32 -6.86 24.98
C MET A 31 2.53 -8.17 24.92
N SER A 32 1.25 -8.12 25.31
CA SER A 32 0.34 -9.27 25.31
C SER A 32 -0.11 -9.71 23.91
N ASP A 33 -0.58 -10.95 23.80
CA ASP A 33 -1.25 -11.48 22.62
C ASP A 33 -2.63 -10.83 22.35
N GLN A 34 -3.13 -10.02 23.29
CA GLN A 34 -4.30 -9.16 23.12
C GLN A 34 -3.99 -7.89 22.33
N THR A 35 -2.75 -7.68 21.91
CA THR A 35 -2.38 -6.62 20.97
C THR A 35 -3.06 -6.83 19.61
N VAL A 36 -3.96 -5.93 19.25
CA VAL A 36 -4.74 -5.96 18.00
C VAL A 36 -4.12 -5.14 16.87
N ALA A 37 -3.24 -4.20 17.21
CA ALA A 37 -2.42 -3.48 16.23
C ALA A 37 -1.06 -3.17 16.85
N PHE A 38 0.00 -3.25 16.06
CA PHE A 38 1.36 -3.07 16.50
C PHE A 38 2.18 -2.48 15.35
N ILE A 39 2.96 -1.45 15.63
CA ILE A 39 4.01 -0.95 14.74
C ILE A 39 5.27 -0.78 15.56
N ARG A 40 6.40 -1.21 15.02
CA ARG A 40 7.71 -1.16 15.65
C ARG A 40 8.74 -0.69 14.66
N VAL A 41 9.48 0.34 15.02
CA VAL A 41 10.76 0.70 14.43
C VAL A 41 11.83 0.10 15.33
N ALA A 42 12.65 -0.79 14.77
CA ALA A 42 13.60 -1.58 15.57
C ALA A 42 14.71 -0.73 16.21
N ASP A 43 15.13 0.33 15.52
CA ASP A 43 16.08 1.32 15.99
C ASP A 43 15.83 2.62 15.21
N THR A 44 15.43 3.70 15.89
CA THR A 44 15.08 4.96 15.27
C THR A 44 16.27 5.68 14.64
N GLN A 45 17.46 5.54 15.22
CA GLN A 45 18.68 6.17 14.70
C GLN A 45 19.14 5.50 13.41
N ASP A 46 19.17 4.16 13.38
CA ASP A 46 19.45 3.39 12.16
C ASP A 46 18.37 3.62 11.11
N TYR A 47 17.10 3.68 11.51
CA TYR A 47 15.99 3.99 10.60
C TYR A 47 16.21 5.32 9.89
N VAL A 48 16.49 6.41 10.63
CA VAL A 48 16.75 7.74 10.05
C VAL A 48 17.98 7.70 9.14
N LYS A 49 19.08 7.08 9.59
CA LYS A 49 20.31 6.95 8.81
C LYS A 49 20.10 6.19 7.49
N LYS A 50 19.30 5.12 7.50
CA LYS A 50 18.97 4.36 6.29
C LYS A 50 17.96 5.10 5.42
N LEU A 51 17.00 5.81 6.02
CA LEU A 51 16.08 6.66 5.29
C LEU A 51 16.83 7.74 4.50
N ASP A 52 17.84 8.39 5.09
CA ASP A 52 18.71 9.36 4.42
C ASP A 52 19.44 8.78 3.20
N GLN A 53 19.75 7.48 3.24
CA GLN A 53 20.39 6.76 2.14
C GLN A 53 19.41 6.34 1.04
N THR A 54 18.10 6.40 1.25
CA THR A 54 17.09 6.12 0.21
C THR A 54 17.03 7.25 -0.82
N ALA A 55 16.38 7.04 -1.95
CA ALA A 55 16.23 8.06 -2.98
C ALA A 55 15.44 9.26 -2.47
N ILE A 56 14.44 9.02 -1.60
CA ILE A 56 13.66 10.08 -0.95
C ILE A 56 14.55 10.87 0.02
N GLY A 57 15.36 10.20 0.84
CA GLY A 57 16.30 10.86 1.76
C GLY A 57 17.37 11.67 1.04
N ARG A 58 17.96 11.12 -0.04
CA ARG A 58 18.92 11.84 -0.87
C ARG A 58 18.28 13.06 -1.55
N ALA A 59 17.04 12.92 -2.05
CA ALA A 59 16.29 14.03 -2.61
C ALA A 59 15.99 15.11 -1.57
N ALA A 60 15.62 14.73 -0.34
CA ALA A 60 15.35 15.68 0.75
C ALA A 60 16.59 16.51 1.12
N ASN A 61 17.78 15.91 1.01
CA ASN A 61 19.06 16.52 1.34
C ASN A 61 19.72 17.29 0.17
N ASP A 62 19.19 17.18 -1.05
CA ASP A 62 19.71 17.87 -2.24
C ASP A 62 19.52 19.40 -2.12
N PRO A 63 20.58 20.22 -2.24
CA PRO A 63 20.48 21.68 -2.21
C PRO A 63 19.46 22.27 -3.18
N GLN A 64 19.25 21.67 -4.35
CA GLN A 64 18.29 22.12 -5.35
C GLN A 64 16.83 21.76 -4.98
N MET A 65 16.64 20.74 -4.14
CA MET A 65 15.33 20.32 -3.65
C MET A 65 14.92 21.04 -2.35
N LYS A 66 15.88 21.63 -1.61
CA LYS A 66 15.63 22.28 -0.30
C LYS A 66 14.44 23.25 -0.28
N PRO A 67 14.24 24.16 -1.24
CA PRO A 67 13.08 25.06 -1.21
C PRO A 67 11.75 24.30 -1.20
N PHE A 68 11.63 23.26 -2.03
CA PHE A 68 10.43 22.42 -2.12
C PHE A 68 10.23 21.59 -0.85
N VAL A 69 11.30 20.94 -0.35
CA VAL A 69 11.27 20.12 0.87
C VAL A 69 10.91 20.97 2.09
N ASN A 70 11.49 22.16 2.21
CA ASN A 70 11.15 23.11 3.26
C ASN A 70 9.69 23.54 3.19
N GLY A 71 9.15 23.77 2.00
CA GLY A 71 7.73 24.08 1.82
C GLY A 71 6.81 22.98 2.37
N ILE A 72 7.14 21.71 2.12
CA ILE A 72 6.41 20.56 2.68
C ILE A 72 6.55 20.53 4.20
N TRP A 73 7.77 20.70 4.72
CA TRP A 73 8.05 20.70 6.16
C TRP A 73 7.27 21.81 6.88
N GLN A 74 7.22 23.02 6.31
CA GLN A 74 6.43 24.13 6.86
C GLN A 74 4.94 23.83 6.83
N THR A 75 4.43 23.16 5.80
CA THR A 75 3.02 22.75 5.74
C THR A 75 2.68 21.76 6.85
N ILE A 76 3.58 20.79 7.12
CA ILE A 76 3.42 19.84 8.22
C ILE A 76 3.41 20.58 9.56
N LYS A 77 4.39 21.47 9.79
CA LYS A 77 4.46 22.32 11.00
C LYS A 77 3.20 23.13 11.22
N GLN A 78 2.70 23.79 10.18
CA GLN A 78 1.45 24.56 10.27
C GLN A 78 0.25 23.69 10.63
N SER A 79 0.22 22.44 10.15
CA SER A 79 -0.88 21.50 10.44
C SER A 79 -0.91 21.02 11.89
N ILE A 80 0.23 21.09 12.59
CA ILE A 80 0.36 20.68 14.00
C ILE A 80 0.52 21.87 14.95
N ALA A 81 0.54 23.11 14.43
CA ALA A 81 0.79 24.31 15.23
C ALA A 81 -0.19 24.47 16.40
N ASP A 82 -1.48 24.15 16.21
CA ASP A 82 -2.48 24.16 17.29
C ASP A 82 -2.13 23.17 18.42
N ALA A 83 -1.51 22.04 18.08
CA ALA A 83 -1.06 21.05 19.05
C ALA A 83 0.24 21.50 19.73
N GLU A 84 1.18 22.10 18.99
CA GLU A 84 2.41 22.68 19.53
C GLU A 84 2.08 23.85 20.49
N GLU A 85 1.14 24.74 20.14
CA GLU A 85 0.71 25.87 20.98
C GLU A 85 0.05 25.41 22.28
N ARG A 86 -0.72 24.31 22.24
CA ARG A 86 -1.40 23.74 23.41
C ARG A 86 -0.46 22.95 24.31
N SER A 87 0.40 22.13 23.71
CA SER A 87 1.31 21.25 24.44
C SER A 87 2.60 21.94 24.89
N GLY A 88 3.01 23.00 24.18
CA GLY A 88 4.32 23.64 24.34
C GLY A 88 5.46 22.85 23.70
N ILE A 89 5.16 21.80 22.92
CA ILE A 89 6.13 20.84 22.38
C ILE A 89 6.28 21.05 20.89
N THR A 90 7.51 21.22 20.42
CA THR A 90 7.77 21.29 18.97
C THR A 90 7.91 19.89 18.36
N LEU A 91 7.61 19.76 17.06
CA LEU A 91 7.85 18.54 16.31
C LEU A 91 9.32 18.10 16.35
N GLU A 92 10.26 19.04 16.27
CA GLU A 92 11.68 18.73 16.36
C GLU A 92 12.06 18.13 17.71
N GLU A 93 11.50 18.63 18.80
CA GLU A 93 11.71 18.06 20.13
C GLU A 93 11.17 16.64 20.19
N LEU A 94 9.93 16.42 19.73
CA LEU A 94 9.29 15.10 19.71
C LEU A 94 10.09 14.07 18.90
N LEU A 95 10.58 14.46 17.72
CA LEU A 95 11.38 13.60 16.85
C LEU A 95 12.78 13.31 17.40
N SER A 96 13.27 14.13 18.33
CA SER A 96 14.57 13.94 18.98
C SER A 96 14.54 13.01 20.20
N ILE A 97 13.36 12.56 20.64
CA ILE A 97 13.22 11.73 21.84
C ILE A 97 13.66 10.28 21.59
N PRO A 98 13.13 9.56 20.58
CA PRO A 98 13.43 8.13 20.44
C PRO A 98 14.89 7.90 20.04
N GLN A 99 15.64 7.14 20.85
CA GLN A 99 17.06 6.81 20.60
C GLN A 99 17.31 5.33 20.26
N GLY A 100 16.31 4.47 20.42
CA GLY A 100 16.40 3.04 20.13
C GLY A 100 15.10 2.50 19.55
N GLU A 101 14.56 1.44 20.12
CA GLU A 101 13.27 0.90 19.71
C GLU A 101 12.12 1.89 19.97
N LEU A 102 11.25 2.06 18.97
CA LEU A 102 9.99 2.77 19.09
C LEU A 102 8.86 1.85 18.66
N ALA A 103 7.93 1.56 19.57
CA ALA A 103 6.74 0.78 19.26
C ALA A 103 5.46 1.49 19.70
N ILE A 104 4.41 1.34 18.90
CA ILE A 104 3.06 1.76 19.23
C ILE A 104 2.16 0.54 19.12
N SER A 105 1.42 0.24 20.17
CA SER A 105 0.50 -0.89 20.22
C SER A 105 -0.91 -0.45 20.59
N VAL A 106 -1.90 -1.19 20.09
CA VAL A 106 -3.29 -1.11 20.52
C VAL A 106 -3.65 -2.45 21.13
N VAL A 107 -4.05 -2.46 22.40
CA VAL A 107 -4.35 -3.64 23.19
C VAL A 107 -5.84 -3.69 23.47
N ALA A 108 -6.48 -4.82 23.19
CA ALA A 108 -7.87 -5.04 23.54
C ALA A 108 -8.01 -5.13 25.06
N MET A 109 -8.90 -4.32 25.63
CA MET A 109 -9.17 -4.30 27.08
C MET A 109 -10.44 -5.07 27.40
N GLN A 110 -10.51 -5.69 28.58
CA GLN A 110 -11.70 -6.41 29.02
C GLN A 110 -12.92 -5.48 29.11
N GLU A 111 -12.70 -4.25 29.61
CA GLU A 111 -13.67 -3.18 29.74
C GLU A 111 -13.15 -1.85 29.17
N GLY A 112 -14.07 -1.04 28.65
CA GLY A 112 -13.78 0.30 28.13
C GLY A 112 -13.23 0.31 26.69
N VAL A 113 -12.60 1.43 26.32
CA VAL A 113 -11.91 1.59 25.03
C VAL A 113 -10.57 0.84 25.04
N PRO A 114 -10.05 0.42 23.87
CA PRO A 114 -8.73 -0.17 23.76
C PRO A 114 -7.63 0.71 24.39
N GLY A 115 -6.63 0.04 24.96
CA GLY A 115 -5.42 0.70 25.45
C GLY A 115 -4.50 0.98 24.28
N VAL A 116 -4.05 2.22 24.12
CA VAL A 116 -2.95 2.57 23.22
C VAL A 116 -1.70 2.67 24.08
N VAL A 117 -0.63 1.98 23.71
CA VAL A 117 0.66 2.06 24.40
C VAL A 117 1.73 2.56 23.44
N ILE A 118 2.53 3.49 23.92
CA ILE A 118 3.78 3.94 23.31
C ILE A 118 4.91 3.37 24.16
N PHE A 119 5.82 2.66 23.50
CA PHE A 119 7.08 2.18 24.05
C PHE A 119 8.20 2.88 23.29
N CYS A 120 9.08 3.58 24.01
CA CYS A 120 10.11 4.41 23.39
C CYS A 120 11.40 4.35 24.19
N GLU A 121 12.43 3.72 23.66
CA GLU A 121 13.76 3.71 24.26
C GLU A 121 14.41 5.10 24.15
N LEU A 122 14.81 5.65 25.29
CA LEU A 122 15.42 6.97 25.40
C LEU A 122 16.96 6.92 25.28
N GLY A 123 17.54 5.72 25.30
CA GLY A 123 18.98 5.50 25.33
C GLY A 123 19.63 5.98 26.64
N ASP A 124 20.96 5.97 26.67
CA ASP A 124 21.72 6.29 27.90
C ASP A 124 21.97 7.80 28.09
N ASP A 125 21.53 8.64 27.17
CA ASP A 125 21.71 10.08 27.26
C ASP A 125 20.71 10.70 28.24
N THR A 126 21.18 11.00 29.46
CA THR A 126 20.35 11.57 30.53
C THR A 126 19.65 12.86 30.11
N ARG A 127 20.20 13.60 29.14
CA ARG A 127 19.57 14.82 28.59
C ARG A 127 18.26 14.53 27.87
N VAL A 128 18.13 13.35 27.25
CA VAL A 128 16.88 12.92 26.59
C VAL A 128 15.82 12.63 27.64
N THR A 129 16.21 11.96 28.72
CA THR A 129 15.32 11.67 29.85
C THR A 129 14.85 12.95 30.54
N GLU A 130 15.77 13.89 30.82
CA GLU A 130 15.44 15.21 31.38
C GLU A 130 14.45 15.97 30.47
N LYS A 131 14.69 15.98 29.15
CA LYS A 131 13.74 16.58 28.20
C LYS A 131 12.36 15.94 28.24
N VAL A 132 12.26 14.62 28.36
CA VAL A 132 10.97 13.92 28.47
C VAL A 132 10.26 14.31 29.77
N LEU A 133 10.98 14.44 30.88
CA LEU A 133 10.40 14.91 32.14
C LEU A 133 9.87 16.35 32.02
N ASP A 134 10.67 17.26 31.46
CA ASP A 134 10.25 18.63 31.18
C ASP A 134 9.00 18.68 30.27
N LEU A 135 8.93 17.77 29.29
CA LEU A 135 7.78 17.59 28.40
C LEU A 135 6.50 17.27 29.16
N LEU A 136 6.59 16.30 30.07
CA LEU A 136 5.47 15.82 30.87
C LEU A 136 5.01 16.88 31.88
N GLU A 137 5.95 17.61 32.47
CA GLU A 137 5.65 18.75 33.34
C GLU A 137 4.91 19.86 32.59
N ASN A 138 5.39 20.22 31.39
CA ASN A 138 4.73 21.22 30.55
C ASN A 138 3.33 20.79 30.12
N LEU A 139 3.14 19.51 29.76
CA LEU A 139 1.83 18.95 29.43
C LEU A 139 0.86 19.04 30.61
N ALA A 140 1.30 18.64 31.80
CA ALA A 140 0.48 18.72 33.02
C ALA A 140 0.13 20.17 33.39
N ALA A 141 1.10 21.08 33.29
CA ALA A 141 0.94 22.49 33.65
C ALA A 141 0.03 23.26 32.69
N ASN A 142 0.21 23.09 31.37
CA ASN A 142 -0.53 23.82 30.34
C ASN A 142 -2.02 23.46 30.33
N ASP A 143 -2.36 22.20 30.62
CA ASP A 143 -3.75 21.75 30.69
C ASP A 143 -4.42 22.00 32.05
N GLY A 144 -3.66 22.42 33.08
CA GLY A 144 -4.13 22.48 34.46
C GLY A 144 -4.64 21.13 34.96
N ALA A 145 -4.13 20.05 34.37
CA ALA A 145 -4.60 18.69 34.59
C ALA A 145 -4.15 18.22 35.98
N PRO A 146 -5.05 17.63 36.79
CA PRO A 146 -4.63 16.93 38.00
C PRO A 146 -3.60 15.85 37.64
N VAL A 147 -2.50 15.83 38.39
CA VAL A 147 -1.46 14.80 38.28
C VAL A 147 -1.53 13.93 39.53
N GLU A 148 -1.65 12.63 39.33
CA GLU A 148 -1.58 11.62 40.39
C GLU A 148 -0.32 10.78 40.19
N GLN A 149 0.37 10.47 41.27
CA GLN A 149 1.53 9.57 41.26
C GLN A 149 1.10 8.23 41.85
N ASN A 150 1.18 7.17 41.05
CA ASN A 150 0.93 5.81 41.48
C ASN A 150 2.25 5.03 41.44
N LYS A 151 2.60 4.41 42.55
CA LYS A 151 3.75 3.50 42.59
C LYS A 151 3.28 2.09 42.25
N PHE A 152 3.91 1.49 41.25
CA PHE A 152 3.69 0.10 40.87
C PHE A 152 5.04 -0.62 40.81
N LYS A 153 5.24 -1.60 41.71
CA LYS A 153 6.55 -2.23 41.95
C LYS A 153 7.65 -1.18 42.19
N ASP A 154 8.71 -1.19 41.38
CA ASP A 154 9.85 -0.29 41.45
C ASP A 154 9.70 0.93 40.53
N SER A 155 8.55 1.06 39.87
CA SER A 155 8.25 2.11 38.89
C SER A 155 7.28 3.14 39.45
N GLU A 156 7.50 4.40 39.10
CA GLU A 156 6.57 5.50 39.38
C GLU A 156 5.78 5.82 38.11
N ILE A 157 4.46 5.67 38.19
CA ILE A 157 3.53 5.95 37.11
C ILE A 157 2.86 7.30 37.40
N MET A 158 3.08 8.25 36.51
CA MET A 158 2.39 9.54 36.50
C MET A 158 1.08 9.42 35.73
N LEU A 159 -0.03 9.76 36.37
CA LEU A 159 -1.36 9.84 35.77
C LEU A 159 -1.74 11.31 35.55
N ILE A 160 -1.83 11.72 34.29
CA ILE A 160 -2.22 13.08 33.89
C ILE A 160 -3.70 13.05 33.47
N HIS A 161 -4.57 13.70 34.24
CA HIS A 161 -6.01 13.76 33.96
C HIS A 161 -6.37 14.91 33.01
N GLY A 162 -5.94 14.79 31.75
CA GLY A 162 -6.20 15.78 30.70
C GLY A 162 -7.67 15.78 30.21
N ARG A 163 -8.02 16.80 29.41
CA ARG A 163 -9.37 16.92 28.81
C ARG A 163 -9.74 15.77 27.87
N GLY A 164 -8.73 15.10 27.30
CA GLY A 164 -8.90 13.94 26.40
C GLY A 164 -9.05 12.59 27.11
N GLY A 165 -8.99 12.56 28.44
CA GLY A 165 -8.91 11.34 29.25
C GLY A 165 -7.57 11.21 29.98
N PRO A 166 -7.44 10.22 30.88
CA PRO A 166 -6.20 10.00 31.61
C PRO A 166 -5.08 9.52 30.67
N LEU A 167 -3.87 10.06 30.87
CA LEU A 167 -2.62 9.58 30.27
C LEU A 167 -1.72 9.09 31.40
N ALA A 168 -1.48 7.79 31.45
CA ALA A 168 -0.48 7.17 32.31
C ALA A 168 0.88 7.22 31.61
N VAL A 169 1.93 7.66 32.31
CA VAL A 169 3.29 7.74 31.80
C VAL A 169 4.28 7.23 32.85
N CYS A 170 5.27 6.47 32.43
CA CYS A 170 6.33 5.97 33.27
C CYS A 170 7.64 5.94 32.50
N ILE A 171 8.76 6.17 33.17
CA ILE A 171 10.09 5.84 32.65
C ILE A 171 10.61 4.67 33.48
N HIS A 172 10.85 3.53 32.82
CA HIS A 172 11.37 2.32 33.44
C HIS A 172 12.57 1.84 32.62
N ASP A 173 13.73 1.67 33.25
CA ASP A 173 15.01 1.28 32.60
C ASP A 173 15.28 2.04 31.28
N ASN A 174 15.37 3.38 31.35
CA ASN A 174 15.58 4.27 30.19
C ASN A 174 14.53 4.13 29.06
N THR A 175 13.38 3.52 29.33
CA THR A 175 12.29 3.39 28.37
C THR A 175 11.09 4.21 28.83
N LEU A 176 10.63 5.11 27.97
CA LEU A 176 9.38 5.82 28.13
C LEU A 176 8.21 4.91 27.74
N LEU A 177 7.32 4.67 28.70
CA LEU A 177 6.05 4.02 28.52
C LEU A 177 4.93 5.05 28.68
N ALA A 178 4.04 5.17 27.70
CA ALA A 178 2.87 6.04 27.80
C ALA A 178 1.61 5.33 27.32
N SER A 179 0.50 5.47 28.04
CA SER A 179 -0.77 4.86 27.66
C SER A 179 -1.97 5.65 28.14
N ASN A 180 -3.09 5.55 27.42
CA ASN A 180 -4.39 6.01 27.91
C ASN A 180 -5.01 5.06 28.98
N ARG A 181 -4.31 3.99 29.36
CA ARG A 181 -4.74 2.97 30.34
C ARG A 181 -3.59 2.61 31.27
N ILE A 182 -3.76 2.85 32.57
CA ILE A 182 -2.75 2.46 33.57
C ILE A 182 -2.55 0.95 33.60
N GLU A 183 -3.62 0.19 33.42
CA GLU A 183 -3.58 -1.28 33.50
C GLU A 183 -2.71 -1.88 32.38
N ALA A 184 -2.60 -1.20 31.24
CA ALA A 184 -1.70 -1.61 30.16
C ALA A 184 -0.22 -1.37 30.50
N LEU A 185 0.10 -0.30 31.24
CA LEU A 185 1.47 -0.07 31.71
C LEU A 185 1.86 -1.03 32.83
N GLU A 186 0.94 -1.28 33.77
CA GLU A 186 1.14 -2.26 34.84
C GLU A 186 1.39 -3.67 34.27
N ASP A 187 0.63 -4.11 33.25
CA ASP A 187 0.87 -5.38 32.55
C ASP A 187 2.27 -5.45 31.90
N ILE A 188 2.72 -4.37 31.27
CA ILE A 188 4.05 -4.30 30.64
C ILE A 188 5.15 -4.37 31.69
N ILE A 189 5.05 -3.58 32.76
CA ILE A 189 6.02 -3.60 33.87
C ILE A 189 6.04 -4.97 34.55
N ASP A 190 4.89 -5.65 34.64
CA ASP A 190 4.81 -6.99 35.21
C ASP A 190 5.56 -8.04 34.40
N HIS A 191 5.68 -7.83 33.09
CA HIS A 191 6.31 -8.76 32.15
C HIS A 191 7.59 -8.21 31.52
N TRP A 192 8.22 -7.22 32.16
CA TRP A 192 9.39 -6.50 31.65
C TRP A 192 10.54 -7.41 31.21
N GLU A 193 10.74 -8.55 31.89
CA GLU A 193 11.76 -9.56 31.56
C GLU A 193 11.49 -10.30 30.24
N GLY A 194 10.35 -10.06 29.57
CA GLY A 194 10.01 -10.65 28.27
C GLY A 194 9.80 -12.18 28.30
N THR A 195 9.51 -12.71 29.50
CA THR A 195 9.33 -14.16 29.74
C THR A 195 7.86 -14.59 29.74
N ARG A 196 6.93 -13.70 29.41
CA ARG A 196 5.49 -14.00 29.36
C ARG A 196 5.19 -15.03 28.27
N GLU A 197 4.36 -16.03 28.62
CA GLU A 197 3.97 -17.09 27.69
C GLU A 197 2.96 -16.60 26.64
N ASP A 198 2.18 -15.58 26.98
CA ASP A 198 1.14 -14.94 26.16
C ASP A 198 1.66 -13.65 25.48
N SER A 199 2.92 -13.63 25.05
CA SER A 199 3.50 -12.45 24.37
C SER A 199 3.02 -12.33 22.93
N LEU A 200 2.94 -11.11 22.39
CA LEU A 200 2.75 -10.88 20.96
C LEU A 200 3.81 -11.59 20.12
N ALA A 201 5.06 -11.63 20.58
CA ALA A 201 6.15 -12.35 19.93
C ALA A 201 5.93 -13.87 19.85
N SER A 202 5.11 -14.43 20.75
CA SER A 202 4.73 -15.85 20.75
C SER A 202 3.49 -16.15 19.91
N ASP A 203 2.66 -15.14 19.59
CA ASP A 203 1.45 -15.30 18.78
C ASP A 203 1.77 -15.80 17.37
N ASP A 204 1.12 -16.89 16.96
CA ASP A 204 1.38 -17.54 15.67
C ASP A 204 1.10 -16.62 14.47
N ARG A 205 0.12 -15.71 14.57
CA ARG A 205 -0.20 -14.77 13.49
C ARG A 205 0.92 -13.75 13.37
N PHE A 206 1.35 -13.15 14.47
CA PHE A 206 2.47 -12.21 14.50
C PHE A 206 3.77 -12.86 14.00
N ARG A 207 4.09 -14.06 14.49
CA ARG A 207 5.28 -14.83 14.04
C ARG A 207 5.24 -15.12 12.55
N THR A 208 4.07 -15.45 12.01
CA THR A 208 3.89 -15.68 10.56
C THR A 208 4.16 -14.39 9.77
N ILE A 209 3.62 -13.25 10.21
CA ILE A 209 3.91 -11.94 9.60
C ILE A 209 5.42 -11.66 9.62
N VAL A 210 6.07 -11.75 10.78
CA VAL A 210 7.52 -11.48 10.91
C VAL A 210 8.35 -12.45 10.08
N ALA A 211 8.01 -13.74 10.07
CA ALA A 211 8.73 -14.76 9.31
C ALA A 211 8.60 -14.56 7.79
N SER A 212 7.40 -14.18 7.31
CA SER A 212 7.15 -13.87 5.89
C SER A 212 7.87 -12.60 5.42
N SER A 213 8.28 -11.74 6.35
CA SER A 213 8.77 -10.39 6.07
C SER A 213 10.31 -10.25 6.15
N ARG A 214 11.04 -11.36 5.97
CA ARG A 214 12.51 -11.42 5.98
C ARG A 214 13.06 -11.28 4.56
N GLY A 215 14.08 -10.42 4.39
CA GLY A 215 14.82 -10.25 3.13
C GLY A 215 15.84 -11.36 2.84
N THR A 216 16.52 -11.28 1.69
CA THR A 216 17.43 -12.32 1.17
C THR A 216 18.80 -12.45 1.85
N LYS A 217 19.19 -11.53 2.75
CA LYS A 217 20.53 -11.53 3.35
C LYS A 217 20.57 -10.94 4.76
N ASP A 218 19.99 -11.60 5.77
CA ASP A 218 20.13 -11.22 7.21
C ASP A 218 19.94 -9.73 7.57
N GLU A 219 19.41 -8.89 6.67
CA GLU A 219 19.15 -7.49 6.90
C GLU A 219 17.87 -7.41 7.71
N PRO A 220 17.95 -7.01 8.99
CA PRO A 220 16.74 -6.92 9.80
C PRO A 220 15.84 -5.83 9.24
N ALA A 221 14.54 -6.05 9.30
CA ALA A 221 13.57 -5.02 8.97
C ALA A 221 13.73 -3.82 9.91
N GLN A 222 13.80 -2.62 9.33
CA GLN A 222 13.84 -1.38 10.11
C GLN A 222 12.47 -1.10 10.73
N MET A 223 11.39 -1.50 10.07
CA MET A 223 10.02 -1.37 10.55
C MET A 223 9.24 -2.67 10.35
N VAL A 224 8.46 -3.05 11.36
CA VAL A 224 7.49 -4.14 11.30
C VAL A 224 6.15 -3.62 11.80
N TRP A 225 5.07 -4.04 11.15
CA TRP A 225 3.72 -3.74 11.61
C TRP A 225 2.79 -4.93 11.45
N TYR A 226 1.77 -4.96 12.30
CA TYR A 226 0.83 -6.05 12.45
C TYR A 226 -0.53 -5.50 12.86
N VAL A 227 -1.59 -6.06 12.31
CA VAL A 227 -2.98 -5.76 12.66
C VAL A 227 -3.77 -7.06 12.64
N ASN A 228 -4.58 -7.25 13.68
CA ASN A 228 -5.63 -8.24 13.73
C ASN A 228 -6.98 -7.56 13.41
N PRO A 229 -7.42 -7.55 12.15
CA PRO A 229 -8.58 -6.76 11.74
C PRO A 229 -9.86 -7.23 12.41
N MET A 230 -10.00 -8.52 12.72
CA MET A 230 -11.18 -9.06 13.36
C MET A 230 -11.29 -8.68 14.84
N GLU A 231 -10.17 -8.57 15.55
CA GLU A 231 -10.19 -8.05 16.94
C GLU A 231 -10.37 -6.54 16.98
N VAL A 232 -9.74 -5.80 16.04
CA VAL A 232 -10.01 -4.36 15.86
C VAL A 232 -11.49 -4.11 15.62
N LEU A 233 -12.10 -4.81 14.65
CA LEU A 233 -13.52 -4.69 14.36
C LEU A 233 -14.37 -5.04 15.59
N ARG A 234 -14.07 -6.14 16.29
CA ARG A 234 -14.78 -6.54 17.51
C ARG A 234 -14.74 -5.46 18.59
N SER A 235 -13.59 -4.82 18.79
CA SER A 235 -13.45 -3.72 19.76
C SER A 235 -14.33 -2.51 19.42
N ILE A 236 -14.49 -2.19 18.14
CA ILE A 236 -15.31 -1.07 17.66
C ILE A 236 -16.81 -1.36 17.77
N VAL A 237 -17.24 -2.57 17.37
CA VAL A 237 -18.68 -2.90 17.24
C VAL A 237 -19.32 -3.40 18.54
N ARG A 238 -18.53 -3.81 19.55
CA ARG A 238 -19.03 -4.36 20.83
C ARG A 238 -20.04 -3.46 21.53
N ASN A 239 -19.91 -2.14 21.40
CA ASN A 239 -20.76 -1.14 22.05
C ASN A 239 -21.63 -0.34 21.07
N GLN A 240 -21.78 -0.80 19.82
CA GLN A 240 -22.58 -0.10 18.81
C GLN A 240 -23.90 -0.83 18.51
N ASP A 241 -24.97 -0.05 18.38
CA ASP A 241 -26.25 -0.54 17.88
C ASP A 241 -26.06 -1.15 16.49
N GLY A 242 -26.46 -2.41 16.33
CA GLY A 242 -26.30 -3.16 15.09
C GLY A 242 -24.95 -3.87 14.91
N GLY A 243 -24.00 -3.73 15.83
CA GLY A 243 -22.71 -4.42 15.79
C GLY A 243 -22.83 -5.95 15.70
N GLY A 244 -23.84 -6.53 16.35
CA GLY A 244 -24.14 -7.96 16.24
C GLY A 244 -24.50 -8.42 14.82
N TYR A 245 -25.22 -7.59 14.05
CA TYR A 245 -25.53 -7.90 12.64
C TYR A 245 -24.29 -7.85 11.76
N ILE A 246 -23.42 -6.85 11.97
CA ILE A 246 -22.13 -6.75 11.26
C ILE A 246 -21.30 -8.01 11.51
N MET A 247 -21.15 -8.41 12.78
CA MET A 247 -20.38 -9.61 13.14
C MET A 247 -21.01 -10.90 12.59
N ALA A 248 -22.34 -11.00 12.55
CA ALA A 248 -23.03 -12.17 11.99
C ALA A 248 -22.86 -12.29 10.47
N PHE A 249 -22.63 -11.18 9.75
CA PHE A 249 -22.49 -11.18 8.29
C PHE A 249 -21.04 -11.42 7.83
N MET A 250 -20.03 -11.23 8.69
CA MET A 250 -18.62 -11.46 8.34
C MET A 250 -18.35 -12.88 7.82
N PRO A 251 -18.83 -13.96 8.49
CA PRO A 251 -18.67 -15.33 7.99
C PRO A 251 -19.35 -15.61 6.65
N VAL A 252 -20.49 -14.95 6.39
CA VAL A 252 -21.20 -15.08 5.10
C VAL A 252 -20.33 -14.51 3.96
N LEU A 253 -19.69 -13.38 4.21
CA LEU A 253 -18.74 -12.77 3.27
C LEU A 253 -17.36 -13.45 3.29
N GLY A 254 -17.08 -14.33 4.25
CA GLY A 254 -15.78 -14.95 4.48
C GLY A 254 -14.70 -13.99 5.00
N LEU A 255 -15.08 -12.80 5.48
CA LEU A 255 -14.15 -11.76 5.93
C LEU A 255 -13.49 -12.07 7.27
N ASP A 256 -14.12 -12.92 8.08
CA ASP A 256 -13.55 -13.54 9.29
C ASP A 256 -12.39 -14.51 8.99
N GLY A 257 -12.22 -14.88 7.71
CA GLY A 257 -11.07 -15.60 7.21
C GLY A 257 -9.78 -14.77 7.15
N VAL A 258 -9.83 -13.44 7.28
CA VAL A 258 -8.61 -12.61 7.39
C VAL A 258 -8.12 -12.64 8.84
N LYS A 259 -7.10 -13.47 9.10
CA LYS A 259 -6.60 -13.70 10.47
C LYS A 259 -5.66 -12.61 10.95
N ALA A 260 -4.83 -12.09 10.05
CA ALA A 260 -3.92 -10.98 10.32
C ALA A 260 -3.49 -10.29 9.03
N VAL A 261 -3.13 -9.02 9.15
CA VAL A 261 -2.48 -8.25 8.09
C VAL A 261 -1.24 -7.64 8.69
N GLY A 262 -0.13 -7.67 7.98
CA GLY A 262 1.10 -7.09 8.48
C GLY A 262 2.18 -7.03 7.43
N GLY A 263 3.34 -6.54 7.82
CA GLY A 263 4.42 -6.35 6.89
C GLY A 263 5.68 -5.83 7.52
N SER A 264 6.67 -5.62 6.68
CA SER A 264 7.93 -4.99 7.07
C SER A 264 8.45 -4.07 5.99
N THR A 265 9.31 -3.15 6.40
CA THR A 265 10.08 -2.30 5.50
C THR A 265 11.56 -2.47 5.81
N ILE A 266 12.35 -2.70 4.76
CA ILE A 266 13.80 -2.69 4.77
C ILE A 266 14.26 -1.51 3.91
N LEU A 267 15.08 -0.63 4.48
CA LEU A 267 15.56 0.59 3.85
C LEU A 267 17.02 0.46 3.42
N ALA A 268 17.35 1.04 2.27
CA ALA A 268 18.72 1.18 1.77
C ALA A 268 19.53 -0.14 1.74
N ALA A 269 18.86 -1.27 1.51
CA ALA A 269 19.48 -2.58 1.30
C ALA A 269 20.50 -2.55 0.15
N GLU A 270 21.48 -3.45 0.14
CA GLU A 270 22.64 -3.39 -0.80
C GLU A 270 22.28 -2.94 -2.23
N GLU A 271 21.36 -3.63 -2.89
CA GLU A 271 20.93 -3.35 -4.28
C GLU A 271 19.57 -2.61 -4.38
N PHE A 272 18.84 -2.49 -3.28
CA PHE A 272 17.47 -1.97 -3.25
C PHE A 272 17.38 -0.69 -2.44
N ASP A 273 16.65 0.28 -2.96
CA ASP A 273 16.43 1.53 -2.24
C ASP A 273 15.44 1.30 -1.10
N THR A 274 14.39 0.50 -1.35
CA THR A 274 13.45 0.02 -0.33
C THR A 274 12.90 -1.35 -0.72
N ILE A 275 12.69 -2.19 0.28
CA ILE A 275 11.98 -3.47 0.19
C ILE A 275 10.80 -3.40 1.15
N SER A 276 9.60 -3.67 0.67
CA SER A 276 8.39 -3.70 1.48
C SER A 276 7.71 -5.05 1.34
N HIS A 277 7.47 -5.70 2.47
CA HIS A 277 6.67 -6.91 2.56
C HIS A 277 5.27 -6.55 3.06
N PHE A 278 4.25 -7.13 2.44
CA PHE A 278 2.86 -7.05 2.87
C PHE A 278 2.28 -8.46 2.83
N HIS A 279 1.74 -8.93 3.96
CA HIS A 279 1.13 -10.24 4.08
C HIS A 279 -0.28 -10.13 4.62
N VAL A 280 -1.20 -10.79 3.93
CA VAL A 280 -2.56 -11.04 4.40
C VAL A 280 -2.63 -12.51 4.76
N MET A 281 -2.66 -12.80 6.05
CA MET A 281 -2.82 -14.15 6.57
C MET A 281 -4.28 -14.58 6.44
N LEU A 282 -4.50 -15.69 5.74
CA LEU A 282 -5.85 -16.15 5.38
C LEU A 282 -6.13 -17.53 5.97
N GLU A 283 -7.36 -17.72 6.44
CA GLU A 283 -7.88 -19.02 6.86
C GLU A 283 -7.99 -19.98 5.68
N ARG A 284 -7.84 -21.27 5.98
CA ARG A 284 -8.01 -22.37 5.03
C ARG A 284 -9.07 -23.36 5.54
N PRO A 285 -10.00 -23.80 4.69
CA PRO A 285 -10.22 -23.34 3.30
C PRO A 285 -10.74 -21.89 3.26
N ARG A 286 -10.39 -21.15 2.20
CA ARG A 286 -10.95 -19.81 1.96
C ARG A 286 -12.45 -19.91 1.71
N THR A 287 -13.20 -18.91 2.17
CA THR A 287 -14.65 -18.82 1.98
C THR A 287 -15.06 -17.43 1.49
N GLY A 288 -16.29 -17.31 1.01
CA GLY A 288 -16.89 -16.04 0.62
C GLY A 288 -16.09 -15.28 -0.44
N ILE A 289 -15.90 -13.98 -0.25
CA ILE A 289 -15.20 -13.13 -1.22
C ILE A 289 -13.70 -13.48 -1.33
N ILE A 290 -13.11 -14.02 -0.27
CA ILE A 290 -11.69 -14.41 -0.25
C ILE A 290 -11.48 -15.64 -1.13
N GLU A 291 -12.47 -16.56 -1.17
CA GLU A 291 -12.46 -17.75 -2.04
C GLU A 291 -12.45 -17.39 -3.53
N ILE A 292 -12.88 -16.18 -3.93
CA ILE A 292 -12.86 -15.71 -5.32
C ILE A 292 -11.42 -15.43 -5.79
N ILE A 293 -10.53 -15.04 -4.88
CA ILE A 293 -9.13 -14.73 -5.18
C ILE A 293 -8.35 -16.05 -5.28
N GLN A 294 -8.45 -16.69 -6.44
CA GLN A 294 -7.79 -17.96 -6.75
C GLN A 294 -6.64 -17.70 -7.71
N MET A 295 -5.48 -17.44 -7.13
CA MET A 295 -4.29 -17.17 -7.91
C MET A 295 -3.68 -18.47 -8.43
N LYS A 296 -3.25 -18.45 -9.69
CA LYS A 296 -2.55 -19.54 -10.35
C LYS A 296 -1.09 -19.16 -10.52
N ASN A 297 -0.23 -20.14 -10.40
CA ASN A 297 1.17 -19.98 -10.74
C ASN A 297 1.40 -20.35 -12.21
N ALA A 298 1.80 -19.36 -13.00
CA ALA A 298 2.03 -19.49 -14.43
C ALA A 298 3.02 -18.42 -14.90
N SER A 299 3.37 -18.42 -16.20
CA SER A 299 4.32 -17.46 -16.75
C SER A 299 3.86 -16.02 -16.48
N THR A 300 4.81 -15.21 -16.02
CA THR A 300 4.66 -13.78 -15.74
C THR A 300 5.40 -12.93 -16.76
N GLU A 301 5.85 -13.53 -17.87
CA GLU A 301 6.48 -12.82 -18.97
C GLU A 301 5.50 -11.80 -19.60
N PRO A 302 5.96 -10.59 -19.92
CA PRO A 302 5.16 -9.60 -20.64
C PRO A 302 4.67 -10.11 -21.99
N GLU A 303 3.46 -9.70 -22.34
CA GLU A 303 2.90 -9.99 -23.66
C GLU A 303 3.69 -9.27 -24.76
N ALA A 304 3.70 -9.87 -25.96
CA ALA A 304 4.41 -9.33 -27.11
C ALA A 304 3.92 -7.93 -27.55
N TRP A 305 2.71 -7.55 -27.14
CA TRP A 305 2.09 -6.27 -27.43
C TRP A 305 2.39 -5.20 -26.37
N VAL A 306 3.06 -5.52 -25.26
CA VAL A 306 3.35 -4.55 -24.20
C VAL A 306 4.52 -3.64 -24.61
N PRO A 307 4.28 -2.33 -24.82
CA PRO A 307 5.32 -1.38 -25.19
C PRO A 307 6.38 -1.22 -24.09
N ASP A 308 7.60 -0.85 -24.45
CA ASP A 308 8.65 -0.63 -23.45
C ASP A 308 8.55 0.71 -22.74
N ASP A 309 7.72 1.66 -23.17
CA ASP A 309 7.55 3.01 -22.59
C ASP A 309 6.33 3.11 -21.66
N VAL A 310 5.79 1.97 -21.22
CA VAL A 310 4.65 1.91 -20.29
C VAL A 310 5.00 2.51 -18.93
N THR A 311 4.01 3.13 -18.30
CA THR A 311 4.15 3.74 -16.97
C THR A 311 3.87 2.74 -15.87
N ASN A 312 2.87 1.87 -16.09
CA ASN A 312 2.58 0.73 -15.24
C ASN A 312 2.29 -0.50 -16.12
N TYR A 313 2.86 -1.62 -15.72
CA TYR A 313 2.56 -2.94 -16.24
C TYR A 313 2.24 -3.85 -15.06
N MET A 314 1.20 -4.66 -15.18
CA MET A 314 0.87 -5.71 -14.23
C MET A 314 0.32 -6.89 -14.99
N THR A 315 0.81 -8.09 -14.71
CA THR A 315 0.17 -9.33 -15.17
C THR A 315 -0.09 -10.24 -13.99
N MET A 316 -1.23 -10.92 -14.01
CA MET A 316 -1.63 -11.89 -12.99
C MET A 316 -2.29 -13.10 -13.62
N ASN A 317 -2.18 -14.23 -12.94
CA ASN A 317 -2.77 -15.49 -13.36
C ASN A 317 -3.84 -15.92 -12.35
N TRP A 318 -5.06 -16.13 -12.81
CA TRP A 318 -6.23 -16.52 -12.03
C TRP A 318 -6.79 -17.87 -12.48
N GLU A 319 -7.28 -18.66 -11.53
CA GLU A 319 -8.09 -19.86 -11.77
C GLU A 319 -9.55 -19.46 -12.00
N VAL A 320 -9.85 -18.93 -13.20
CA VAL A 320 -11.16 -18.36 -13.56
C VAL A 320 -12.34 -19.28 -13.21
N ASP A 321 -12.23 -20.58 -13.51
CA ASP A 321 -13.31 -21.54 -13.22
C ASP A 321 -13.58 -21.69 -11.72
N LYS A 322 -12.53 -21.64 -10.89
CA LYS A 322 -12.67 -21.71 -9.43
C LYS A 322 -13.23 -20.41 -8.88
N SER A 323 -12.74 -19.27 -9.37
CA SER A 323 -13.24 -17.94 -9.00
C SER A 323 -14.72 -17.77 -9.36
N TYR A 324 -15.14 -18.21 -10.55
CA TYR A 324 -16.55 -18.16 -10.97
C TYR A 324 -17.44 -19.01 -10.07
N LYS A 325 -17.01 -20.24 -9.74
CA LYS A 325 -17.76 -21.11 -8.81
C LYS A 325 -17.87 -20.50 -7.41
N ALA A 326 -16.82 -19.82 -6.94
CA ALA A 326 -16.86 -19.10 -5.67
C ALA A 326 -17.85 -17.93 -5.71
N ILE A 327 -17.90 -17.17 -6.82
CA ILE A 327 -18.91 -16.12 -7.05
C ILE A 327 -20.32 -16.70 -7.06
N GLU A 328 -20.54 -17.80 -7.78
CA GLU A 328 -21.83 -18.52 -7.86
C GLU A 328 -22.30 -18.95 -6.47
N LYS A 329 -21.45 -19.65 -5.73
CA LYS A 329 -21.71 -20.08 -4.35
C LYS A 329 -22.04 -18.89 -3.43
N LEU A 330 -21.26 -17.81 -3.49
CA LEU A 330 -21.48 -16.64 -2.64
C LEU A 330 -22.80 -15.94 -2.98
N TYR A 331 -23.04 -15.66 -4.26
CA TYR A 331 -24.25 -14.99 -4.73
C TYR A 331 -25.50 -15.78 -4.36
N ASP A 332 -25.47 -17.09 -4.62
CA ASP A 332 -26.60 -17.98 -4.36
C ASP A 332 -26.84 -18.16 -2.85
N SER A 333 -25.81 -18.11 -2.02
CA SER A 333 -25.96 -18.15 -0.56
C SER A 333 -26.70 -16.93 0.01
N ILE A 334 -26.62 -15.78 -0.67
CA ILE A 334 -27.22 -14.52 -0.22
C ILE A 334 -28.60 -14.32 -0.84
N ILE A 335 -28.76 -14.58 -2.14
CA ILE A 335 -29.98 -14.25 -2.89
C ILE A 335 -30.90 -15.46 -3.06
N GLY A 336 -30.36 -16.67 -3.12
CA GLY A 336 -31.09 -17.92 -3.29
C GLY A 336 -30.39 -18.91 -4.23
N GLU A 337 -30.61 -20.20 -4.03
CA GLU A 337 -30.01 -21.28 -4.83
C GLU A 337 -30.31 -21.12 -6.34
N GLY A 338 -29.28 -21.20 -7.18
CA GLY A 338 -29.37 -21.09 -8.64
C GLY A 338 -29.61 -19.67 -9.17
N LYS A 339 -29.67 -18.67 -8.29
CA LYS A 339 -30.10 -17.31 -8.65
C LYS A 339 -29.12 -16.61 -9.58
N LEU A 340 -27.81 -16.82 -9.42
CA LEU A 340 -26.81 -16.22 -10.31
C LEU A 340 -27.01 -16.71 -11.75
N ALA A 341 -27.18 -18.01 -11.94
CA ALA A 341 -27.40 -18.61 -13.25
C ALA A 341 -28.68 -18.04 -13.89
N ASP A 342 -29.78 -17.96 -13.13
CA ASP A 342 -31.04 -17.36 -13.59
C ASP A 342 -30.89 -15.88 -13.96
N ASP A 343 -30.11 -15.11 -13.20
CA ASP A 343 -29.91 -13.68 -13.48
C ASP A 343 -28.99 -13.45 -14.66
N ILE A 344 -27.95 -14.26 -14.84
CA ILE A 344 -27.13 -14.26 -16.06
C ILE A 344 -28.00 -14.59 -17.26
N ASP A 345 -28.81 -15.65 -17.17
CA ASP A 345 -29.69 -16.05 -18.27
C ASP A 345 -30.66 -14.92 -18.64
N ARG A 346 -31.42 -14.42 -17.65
CA ARG A 346 -32.45 -13.40 -17.88
C ARG A 346 -31.89 -12.04 -18.30
N ARG A 347 -30.74 -11.61 -17.75
CA ARG A 347 -30.23 -10.24 -17.93
C ARG A 347 -29.14 -10.13 -18.98
N ILE A 348 -28.45 -11.22 -19.29
CA ILE A 348 -27.34 -11.26 -20.25
C ILE A 348 -27.69 -12.17 -21.42
N ASN A 349 -27.97 -13.46 -21.17
CA ASN A 349 -28.09 -14.42 -22.26
C ASN A 349 -29.33 -14.15 -23.13
N GLN A 350 -30.52 -13.99 -22.53
CA GLN A 350 -31.76 -13.76 -23.28
C GLN A 350 -31.73 -12.44 -24.08
N PRO A 351 -31.25 -11.29 -23.54
CA PRO A 351 -31.19 -10.05 -24.31
C PRO A 351 -30.11 -10.03 -25.39
N THR A 352 -29.00 -10.75 -25.21
CA THR A 352 -27.84 -10.69 -26.12
C THR A 352 -27.73 -11.89 -27.07
N GLY A 353 -28.42 -12.98 -26.78
CA GLY A 353 -28.30 -14.25 -27.51
C GLY A 353 -27.02 -15.04 -27.24
N ILE A 354 -26.18 -14.59 -26.31
CA ILE A 354 -24.89 -15.19 -25.95
C ILE A 354 -25.05 -16.15 -24.77
N ASP A 355 -24.33 -17.26 -24.75
CA ASP A 355 -24.13 -18.04 -23.51
C ASP A 355 -22.94 -17.47 -22.74
N PHE A 356 -23.19 -16.55 -21.81
CA PHE A 356 -22.10 -15.82 -21.11
C PHE A 356 -21.10 -16.75 -20.42
N LYS A 357 -21.58 -17.82 -19.78
CA LYS A 357 -20.70 -18.75 -19.08
C LYS A 357 -19.82 -19.49 -20.08
N LYS A 358 -20.41 -20.07 -21.13
CA LYS A 358 -19.68 -20.89 -22.09
C LYS A 358 -18.80 -20.08 -23.06
N GLU A 359 -19.30 -18.96 -23.54
CA GLU A 359 -18.65 -18.16 -24.58
C GLU A 359 -17.63 -17.16 -24.00
N VAL A 360 -17.88 -16.65 -22.79
CA VAL A 360 -16.99 -15.70 -22.13
C VAL A 360 -16.16 -16.40 -21.07
N ILE A 361 -16.77 -16.89 -19.99
CA ILE A 361 -16.03 -17.39 -18.81
C ILE A 361 -15.18 -18.62 -19.16
N ASP A 362 -15.77 -19.65 -19.77
CA ASP A 362 -15.07 -20.89 -20.12
C ASP A 362 -13.98 -20.64 -21.19
N ASN A 363 -14.07 -19.54 -21.94
CA ASN A 363 -13.09 -19.14 -22.95
C ASN A 363 -11.91 -18.34 -22.36
N LEU A 364 -11.95 -17.91 -21.10
CA LEU A 364 -10.81 -17.23 -20.46
C LEU A 364 -9.75 -18.25 -20.02
N GLU A 365 -8.48 -18.00 -20.37
CA GLU A 365 -7.34 -18.83 -19.95
C GLU A 365 -6.84 -18.48 -18.54
N GLY A 366 -7.20 -17.28 -18.06
CA GLY A 366 -6.88 -16.80 -16.71
C GLY A 366 -5.65 -15.92 -16.60
N LYS A 367 -4.96 -15.60 -17.70
CA LYS A 367 -3.92 -14.56 -17.69
C LYS A 367 -4.55 -13.18 -17.95
N PHE A 368 -4.40 -12.26 -17.01
CA PHE A 368 -4.89 -10.89 -17.08
C PHE A 368 -3.73 -9.92 -17.05
N THR A 369 -3.77 -8.91 -17.91
CA THR A 369 -2.73 -7.88 -18.00
C THR A 369 -3.34 -6.49 -17.97
N LEU A 370 -2.75 -5.61 -17.18
CA LEU A 370 -3.02 -4.18 -17.15
C LEU A 370 -1.79 -3.43 -17.63
N VAL A 371 -2.01 -2.51 -18.56
CA VAL A 371 -1.01 -1.56 -19.06
C VAL A 371 -1.55 -0.16 -18.90
N GLN A 372 -0.70 0.73 -18.40
CA GLN A 372 -0.93 2.16 -18.42
C GLN A 372 0.21 2.86 -19.15
N TRP A 373 -0.15 3.91 -19.86
CA TRP A 373 0.74 4.70 -20.69
C TRP A 373 0.24 6.14 -20.74
N TYR A 374 1.14 7.11 -20.92
CA TYR A 374 0.73 8.50 -21.11
C TYR A 374 0.71 8.81 -22.60
N GLU A 375 -0.48 9.11 -23.10
CA GLU A 375 -0.67 9.51 -24.49
C GLU A 375 -0.11 10.93 -24.71
N PRO A 376 0.90 11.10 -25.59
CA PRO A 376 1.42 12.41 -25.94
C PRO A 376 0.44 13.20 -26.81
N PRO A 377 0.43 14.55 -26.74
CA PRO A 377 1.15 15.39 -25.77
C PRO A 377 0.49 15.36 -24.37
N ALA A 378 1.25 15.71 -23.33
CA ALA A 378 0.80 15.68 -21.94
C ALA A 378 -0.41 16.59 -21.65
N ARG A 379 -1.46 16.04 -21.02
CA ARG A 379 -2.72 16.69 -20.64
C ARG A 379 -3.25 16.10 -19.32
N ILE A 380 -4.20 16.80 -18.67
CA ILE A 380 -4.81 16.39 -17.39
C ILE A 380 -5.34 14.96 -17.41
N ASN A 381 -5.76 14.48 -18.58
CA ASN A 381 -6.31 13.15 -18.78
C ASN A 381 -5.43 12.26 -19.69
N SER A 382 -4.15 12.55 -19.90
CA SER A 382 -3.29 11.77 -20.82
C SER A 382 -3.05 10.32 -20.36
N GLN A 383 -3.35 9.97 -19.11
CA GLN A 383 -3.19 8.58 -18.63
C GLN A 383 -4.19 7.66 -19.34
N ALA A 384 -3.68 6.80 -20.22
CA ALA A 384 -4.42 5.76 -20.88
C ALA A 384 -4.34 4.46 -20.09
N THR A 385 -5.41 3.68 -20.08
CA THR A 385 -5.49 2.38 -19.42
C THR A 385 -5.95 1.32 -20.41
N PHE A 386 -5.25 0.19 -20.45
CA PHE A 386 -5.55 -0.97 -21.29
C PHE A 386 -5.56 -2.21 -20.39
N ILE A 387 -6.69 -2.90 -20.31
CA ILE A 387 -6.88 -4.13 -19.54
C ILE A 387 -7.21 -5.25 -20.51
N ALA A 388 -6.52 -6.36 -20.39
CA ALA A 388 -6.62 -7.49 -21.30
C ALA A 388 -6.74 -8.81 -20.55
N ALA A 389 -7.49 -9.75 -21.12
CA ALA A 389 -7.63 -11.11 -20.64
C ALA A 389 -7.34 -12.09 -21.78
N LYS A 390 -6.46 -13.07 -21.53
CA LYS A 390 -6.11 -14.08 -22.51
C LYS A 390 -7.28 -15.05 -22.72
N VAL A 391 -7.57 -15.37 -23.99
CA VAL A 391 -8.65 -16.27 -24.39
C VAL A 391 -8.10 -17.57 -24.99
N LYS A 392 -8.85 -18.66 -24.85
CA LYS A 392 -8.51 -19.99 -25.39
C LYS A 392 -8.80 -20.07 -26.90
N ASP A 393 -9.89 -19.45 -27.35
CA ASP A 393 -10.34 -19.39 -28.74
C ASP A 393 -10.68 -17.93 -29.12
N ARG A 394 -9.74 -17.30 -29.85
CA ARG A 394 -9.88 -15.93 -30.39
C ARG A 394 -11.09 -15.81 -31.33
N ALA A 395 -11.32 -16.79 -32.20
CA ALA A 395 -12.37 -16.72 -33.21
C ALA A 395 -13.77 -16.89 -32.60
N ALA A 396 -13.90 -17.72 -31.56
CA ALA A 396 -15.10 -17.78 -30.74
C ALA A 396 -15.36 -16.43 -30.04
N MET A 397 -14.35 -15.86 -29.36
CA MET A 397 -14.52 -14.58 -28.67
C MET A 397 -14.88 -13.44 -29.63
N GLN A 398 -14.31 -13.39 -30.85
CA GLN A 398 -14.68 -12.39 -31.85
C GLN A 398 -16.16 -12.48 -32.22
N ARG A 399 -16.68 -13.71 -32.43
CA ARG A 399 -18.11 -13.93 -32.73
C ARG A 399 -19.00 -13.48 -31.58
N THR A 400 -18.59 -13.73 -30.33
CA THR A 400 -19.31 -13.28 -29.14
C THR A 400 -19.35 -11.77 -29.04
N LEU A 401 -18.23 -11.07 -29.29
CA LEU A 401 -18.20 -9.59 -29.31
C LEU A 401 -19.08 -9.01 -30.42
N ASP A 402 -19.03 -9.60 -31.61
CA ASP A 402 -19.83 -9.15 -32.76
C ASP A 402 -21.33 -9.35 -32.48
N GLY A 403 -21.70 -10.54 -31.99
CA GLY A 403 -23.07 -10.84 -31.57
C GLY A 403 -23.57 -9.91 -30.46
N LEU A 404 -22.71 -9.55 -29.50
CA LEU A 404 -23.06 -8.61 -28.43
C LEU A 404 -23.41 -7.23 -28.98
N VAL A 405 -22.60 -6.72 -29.92
CA VAL A 405 -22.83 -5.41 -30.56
C VAL A 405 -24.10 -5.47 -31.42
N GLU A 406 -24.30 -6.53 -32.19
CA GLU A 406 -25.49 -6.70 -33.03
C GLU A 406 -26.79 -6.81 -32.22
N ALA A 407 -26.76 -7.56 -31.11
CA ALA A 407 -27.94 -7.80 -30.27
C ALA A 407 -28.35 -6.58 -29.42
N LEU A 408 -27.47 -5.60 -29.25
CA LEU A 408 -27.72 -4.40 -28.45
C LEU A 408 -27.78 -3.15 -29.35
N PRO A 409 -28.96 -2.76 -29.89
CA PRO A 409 -29.08 -1.64 -30.83
C PRO A 409 -28.45 -0.34 -30.33
N ARG A 410 -28.62 -0.03 -29.05
CA ARG A 410 -28.00 1.16 -28.43
C ARG A 410 -26.47 1.11 -28.48
N LEU A 411 -25.88 -0.07 -28.23
CA LEU A 411 -24.44 -0.24 -28.31
C LEU A 411 -23.97 -0.12 -29.77
N ASN A 412 -24.67 -0.78 -30.70
CA ASN A 412 -24.39 -0.73 -32.13
C ASN A 412 -24.34 0.72 -32.67
N ASP A 413 -25.34 1.53 -32.33
CA ASP A 413 -25.40 2.95 -32.73
C ASP A 413 -24.26 3.78 -32.10
N MET A 414 -23.79 3.37 -30.92
CA MET A 414 -22.75 4.04 -30.14
C MET A 414 -21.34 3.55 -30.46
N VAL A 415 -21.12 2.60 -31.37
CA VAL A 415 -19.76 2.11 -31.69
C VAL A 415 -19.44 2.22 -33.18
N GLU A 416 -18.15 2.33 -33.48
CA GLU A 416 -17.58 2.03 -34.80
C GLU A 416 -16.58 0.89 -34.67
N ARG A 417 -16.66 -0.05 -35.61
CA ARG A 417 -15.60 -1.04 -35.78
C ARG A 417 -14.40 -0.39 -36.45
N ARG A 418 -13.23 -0.52 -35.84
CA ARG A 418 -11.93 -0.09 -36.37
C ARG A 418 -10.98 -1.28 -36.43
N ASN A 419 -10.02 -1.20 -37.35
CA ASN A 419 -8.90 -2.13 -37.44
C ASN A 419 -7.62 -1.33 -37.49
N PHE A 420 -6.62 -1.76 -36.72
CA PHE A 420 -5.30 -1.14 -36.71
C PHE A 420 -4.25 -2.21 -36.39
N GLY A 421 -3.32 -2.47 -37.32
CA GLY A 421 -2.42 -3.62 -37.21
C GLY A 421 -3.20 -4.92 -36.98
N ASP A 422 -2.80 -5.68 -35.96
CA ASP A 422 -3.46 -6.93 -35.53
C ASP A 422 -4.67 -6.72 -34.60
N ALA A 423 -4.98 -5.47 -34.24
CA ALA A 423 -6.10 -5.13 -33.38
C ALA A 423 -7.40 -4.94 -34.19
N THR A 424 -8.43 -5.68 -33.80
CA THR A 424 -9.81 -5.49 -34.27
C THR A 424 -10.67 -5.08 -33.09
N PHE A 425 -11.26 -3.89 -33.13
CA PHE A 425 -11.95 -3.33 -31.96
C PHE A 425 -13.12 -2.44 -32.32
N PHE A 426 -14.01 -2.27 -31.35
CA PHE A 426 -15.09 -1.31 -31.37
C PHE A 426 -14.69 -0.09 -30.54
N GLN A 427 -14.77 1.09 -31.14
CA GLN A 427 -14.56 2.38 -30.46
C GLN A 427 -15.90 3.05 -30.22
N LEU A 428 -16.12 3.56 -29.00
CA LEU A 428 -17.32 4.31 -28.67
C LEU A 428 -17.37 5.65 -29.43
N LYS A 429 -18.41 5.86 -30.21
CA LYS A 429 -18.79 7.13 -30.85
C LYS A 429 -19.42 8.03 -29.81
N ILE A 430 -18.71 9.07 -29.42
CA ILE A 430 -19.29 10.09 -28.57
C ILE A 430 -19.61 11.31 -29.43
N ALA A 431 -20.88 11.42 -29.82
CA ALA A 431 -21.36 12.58 -30.56
C ALA A 431 -21.34 13.82 -29.67
N ASP A 432 -20.61 14.85 -30.09
CA ASP A 432 -20.65 16.14 -29.42
C ASP A 432 -21.82 16.97 -29.95
N ALA A 433 -22.67 17.45 -29.04
CA ALA A 433 -23.68 18.44 -29.39
C ALA A 433 -23.01 19.67 -30.05
N PRO A 434 -23.65 20.37 -30.99
CA PRO A 434 -23.10 21.63 -31.48
C PRO A 434 -22.91 22.62 -30.32
N ILE A 435 -21.77 23.33 -30.30
CA ILE A 435 -21.60 24.44 -29.35
C ILE A 435 -22.46 25.60 -29.87
N PRO A 436 -23.42 26.13 -29.09
CA PRO A 436 -24.26 27.24 -29.55
C PRO A 436 -23.41 28.44 -29.99
N GLU A 437 -23.86 29.18 -31.01
CA GLU A 437 -23.09 30.32 -31.53
C GLU A 437 -23.04 31.49 -30.53
N ASP A 438 -24.04 31.61 -29.67
CA ASP A 438 -24.27 32.70 -28.71
C ASP A 438 -23.55 32.54 -27.35
N VAL A 439 -22.78 31.46 -27.14
CA VAL A 439 -21.98 31.32 -25.92
C VAL A 439 -20.72 32.19 -25.96
N SER A 440 -20.34 32.75 -24.83
CA SER A 440 -19.07 33.49 -24.67
C SER A 440 -17.87 32.64 -25.07
N ASP A 441 -16.78 33.27 -25.50
CA ASP A 441 -15.55 32.59 -25.91
C ASP A 441 -14.96 31.73 -24.78
N GLU A 442 -15.00 32.22 -23.53
CA GLU A 442 -14.60 31.43 -22.36
C GLU A 442 -15.44 30.15 -22.20
N ARG A 443 -16.76 30.26 -22.40
CA ARG A 443 -17.66 29.10 -22.30
C ARG A 443 -17.45 28.14 -23.47
N ARG A 444 -17.20 28.66 -24.68
CA ARG A 444 -16.83 27.88 -25.87
C ARG A 444 -15.55 27.10 -25.62
N GLN A 445 -14.50 27.75 -25.13
CA GLN A 445 -13.22 27.12 -24.81
C GLN A 445 -13.36 26.07 -23.70
N ARG A 446 -14.13 26.35 -22.63
CA ARG A 446 -14.44 25.35 -21.58
C ARG A 446 -15.16 24.13 -22.15
N MET A 447 -16.11 24.34 -23.07
CA MET A 447 -16.82 23.24 -23.74
C MET A 447 -15.89 22.42 -24.64
N GLN A 448 -15.00 23.07 -25.40
CA GLN A 448 -14.00 22.40 -26.23
C GLN A 448 -12.99 21.60 -25.38
N ASN A 449 -12.46 22.19 -24.30
CA ASN A 449 -11.57 21.50 -23.38
C ASN A 449 -12.25 20.29 -22.74
N ARG A 450 -13.52 20.40 -22.33
CA ARG A 450 -14.26 19.24 -21.80
C ARG A 450 -14.46 18.11 -22.81
N ARG A 451 -14.53 18.43 -24.11
CA ARG A 451 -14.64 17.44 -25.19
C ARG A 451 -13.31 16.74 -25.42
N SER A 452 -12.23 17.50 -25.51
CA SER A 452 -10.88 16.93 -25.70
C SER A 452 -10.42 16.06 -24.52
N LEU A 453 -10.97 16.30 -23.32
CA LEU A 453 -10.69 15.51 -22.13
C LEU A 453 -11.56 14.24 -21.99
N ARG A 454 -12.51 14.00 -22.89
CA ARG A 454 -13.45 12.88 -22.77
C ARG A 454 -12.79 11.56 -23.19
N PRO A 455 -12.90 10.46 -22.39
CA PRO A 455 -12.42 9.15 -22.81
C PRO A 455 -13.22 8.65 -24.01
N HIS A 456 -12.59 7.85 -24.87
CA HIS A 456 -13.22 7.20 -26.03
C HIS A 456 -13.03 5.69 -25.90
N PRO A 457 -13.81 5.02 -25.03
CA PRO A 457 -13.57 3.62 -24.69
C PRO A 457 -13.54 2.73 -25.94
N CYS A 458 -12.63 1.77 -25.92
CA CYS A 458 -12.43 0.80 -26.97
C CYS A 458 -12.47 -0.60 -26.37
N PHE A 459 -13.07 -1.57 -27.05
CA PHE A 459 -13.01 -2.98 -26.66
C PHE A 459 -12.88 -3.86 -27.89
N GLY A 460 -12.13 -4.96 -27.79
CA GLY A 460 -11.81 -5.76 -28.96
C GLY A 460 -10.81 -6.87 -28.69
N LEU A 461 -10.12 -7.30 -29.74
CA LEU A 461 -9.11 -8.34 -29.69
C LEU A 461 -7.75 -7.84 -30.20
N ILE A 462 -6.67 -8.26 -29.53
CA ILE A 462 -5.28 -8.15 -29.98
C ILE A 462 -4.52 -9.43 -29.63
N GLY A 463 -3.87 -10.08 -30.60
CA GLY A 463 -3.38 -11.46 -30.41
C GLY A 463 -4.44 -12.37 -29.79
N ASP A 464 -4.10 -13.18 -28.80
CA ASP A 464 -5.08 -14.04 -28.10
C ASP A 464 -5.70 -13.35 -26.88
N PHE A 465 -5.86 -12.02 -26.90
CA PHE A 465 -6.40 -11.26 -25.78
C PHE A 465 -7.65 -10.48 -26.17
N VAL A 466 -8.69 -10.60 -25.36
CA VAL A 466 -9.79 -9.63 -25.31
C VAL A 466 -9.41 -8.48 -24.42
N PHE A 467 -9.70 -7.26 -24.85
CA PHE A 467 -9.29 -6.06 -24.12
C PHE A 467 -10.41 -5.04 -23.97
N PHE A 468 -10.24 -4.20 -22.96
CA PHE A 468 -10.88 -2.91 -22.80
C PHE A 468 -9.80 -1.84 -22.66
N ALA A 469 -9.96 -0.74 -23.36
CA ALA A 469 -9.11 0.44 -23.27
C ALA A 469 -9.98 1.69 -23.10
N ASP A 470 -9.49 2.69 -22.38
CA ASP A 470 -10.24 3.94 -22.18
C ASP A 470 -10.17 4.90 -23.40
N ARG A 471 -9.26 4.65 -24.34
CA ARG A 471 -9.02 5.46 -25.53
C ARG A 471 -8.34 4.70 -26.67
N PRO A 472 -8.46 5.17 -27.93
CA PRO A 472 -7.84 4.51 -29.08
C PRO A 472 -6.31 4.64 -29.12
N GLY A 473 -5.72 5.74 -28.61
CA GLY A 473 -4.27 5.97 -28.71
C GLY A 473 -3.43 4.84 -28.11
N ILE A 474 -3.81 4.30 -26.95
CA ILE A 474 -3.13 3.14 -26.34
C ILE A 474 -3.35 1.85 -27.14
N VAL A 475 -4.49 1.68 -27.80
CA VAL A 475 -4.75 0.53 -28.68
C VAL A 475 -3.82 0.56 -29.87
N GLU A 476 -3.67 1.72 -30.51
CA GLU A 476 -2.75 1.92 -31.64
C GLU A 476 -1.30 1.65 -31.21
N HIS A 477 -0.87 2.17 -30.06
CA HIS A 477 0.49 1.97 -29.53
C HIS A 477 0.82 0.51 -29.20
N VAL A 478 -0.12 -0.19 -28.55
CA VAL A 478 -0.02 -1.63 -28.24
C VAL A 478 -0.01 -2.47 -29.53
N ALA A 479 -0.79 -2.09 -30.53
CA ALA A 479 -0.81 -2.76 -31.84
C ALA A 479 0.48 -2.56 -32.66
N LEU A 480 1.08 -1.36 -32.63
CA LEU A 480 2.41 -1.10 -33.22
C LEU A 480 3.47 -1.98 -32.57
N THR A 481 3.43 -2.13 -31.24
CA THR A 481 4.37 -2.97 -30.49
C THR A 481 4.24 -4.45 -30.86
N GLN A 482 2.99 -4.93 -31.00
CA GLN A 482 2.71 -6.28 -31.46
C GLN A 482 3.32 -6.51 -32.86
N GLY A 483 3.13 -5.55 -33.77
CA GLY A 483 3.68 -5.57 -35.13
C GLY A 483 5.21 -5.47 -35.21
N GLY A 484 5.87 -5.04 -34.13
CA GLY A 484 7.32 -4.87 -34.05
C GLY A 484 7.81 -3.48 -34.47
N ASP A 485 6.91 -2.51 -34.61
CA ASP A 485 7.23 -1.13 -34.98
C ASP A 485 7.80 -0.31 -33.80
N THR A 486 7.51 -0.75 -32.57
CA THR A 486 8.00 -0.15 -31.31
C THR A 486 8.64 -1.20 -30.41
N PRO A 487 9.58 -0.82 -29.53
CA PRO A 487 10.24 -1.78 -28.64
C PRO A 487 9.28 -2.37 -27.60
N ARG A 488 9.61 -3.58 -27.13
CA ARG A 488 8.78 -4.37 -26.20
C ARG A 488 9.32 -4.29 -24.78
N LEU A 489 8.44 -4.25 -23.78
CA LEU A 489 8.83 -4.29 -22.36
C LEU A 489 9.67 -5.53 -22.03
N ALA A 490 9.36 -6.67 -22.64
CA ALA A 490 10.13 -7.90 -22.47
C ALA A 490 11.62 -7.76 -22.88
N ASN A 491 11.98 -6.73 -23.67
CA ASN A 491 13.35 -6.43 -24.07
C ASN A 491 14.02 -5.34 -23.23
N ASP A 492 13.25 -4.58 -22.44
CA ASP A 492 13.78 -3.50 -21.60
C ASP A 492 14.73 -4.04 -20.52
N LEU A 493 15.89 -3.39 -20.40
CA LEU A 493 16.91 -3.80 -19.43
C LEU A 493 16.44 -3.56 -18.00
N SER A 494 15.76 -2.43 -17.75
CA SER A 494 15.29 -2.09 -16.39
C SER A 494 14.24 -3.10 -15.92
N PHE A 495 13.31 -3.48 -16.81
CA PHE A 495 12.35 -4.54 -16.54
C PHE A 495 13.03 -5.88 -16.26
N LYS A 496 13.97 -6.33 -17.09
CA LYS A 496 14.70 -7.60 -16.89
C LYS A 496 15.46 -7.64 -15.57
N LEU A 497 16.19 -6.56 -15.26
CA LEU A 497 16.90 -6.43 -13.99
C LEU A 497 15.93 -6.51 -12.81
N MET A 498 14.84 -5.74 -12.86
CA MET A 498 13.81 -5.77 -11.82
C MET A 498 13.22 -7.17 -11.63
N MET A 499 12.76 -7.81 -12.71
CA MET A 499 12.16 -9.14 -12.63
C MET A 499 13.13 -10.20 -12.13
N ASN A 500 14.40 -10.19 -12.57
CA ASN A 500 15.40 -11.12 -12.07
C ASN A 500 15.58 -10.99 -10.55
N ARG A 501 15.72 -9.75 -10.05
CA ARG A 501 15.86 -9.49 -8.61
C ARG A 501 14.62 -9.86 -7.81
N LEU A 502 13.44 -9.58 -8.33
CA LEU A 502 12.17 -9.97 -7.72
C LEU A 502 12.01 -11.50 -7.63
N LEU A 503 12.34 -12.21 -8.71
CA LEU A 503 12.25 -13.67 -8.74
C LEU A 503 13.31 -14.33 -7.84
N GLU A 504 14.51 -13.74 -7.72
CA GLU A 504 15.50 -14.15 -6.70
C GLU A 504 14.93 -14.02 -5.28
N GLN A 505 14.22 -12.93 -4.98
CA GLN A 505 13.54 -12.71 -3.68
C GLN A 505 12.38 -13.68 -3.46
N ALA A 506 11.65 -14.05 -4.52
CA ALA A 506 10.61 -15.08 -4.44
C ALA A 506 11.20 -16.43 -4.01
N GLY A 507 12.44 -16.74 -4.43
CA GLY A 507 13.05 -18.04 -4.23
C GLY A 507 12.28 -19.13 -4.98
N GLU A 508 11.98 -20.24 -4.31
CA GLU A 508 11.17 -21.33 -4.88
C GLU A 508 9.66 -21.06 -4.81
N ARG A 509 9.24 -19.92 -4.21
CA ARG A 509 7.82 -19.58 -4.08
C ARG A 509 7.24 -19.32 -5.46
N LYS A 510 6.01 -19.78 -5.63
CA LYS A 510 5.33 -19.64 -6.90
C LYS A 510 4.69 -18.25 -7.01
N VAL A 511 4.99 -17.55 -8.10
CA VAL A 511 4.54 -16.18 -8.35
C VAL A 511 3.26 -16.18 -9.17
N ALA A 512 2.24 -15.49 -8.67
CA ALA A 512 0.95 -15.36 -9.31
C ALA A 512 0.76 -14.05 -10.05
N MET A 513 1.45 -13.00 -9.60
CA MET A 513 1.38 -11.65 -10.15
C MET A 513 2.77 -11.05 -10.16
N VAL A 514 3.07 -10.30 -11.22
CA VAL A 514 4.17 -9.34 -11.24
C VAL A 514 3.64 -7.97 -11.64
N SER A 515 4.25 -6.92 -11.10
CA SER A 515 4.06 -5.56 -11.59
C SER A 515 5.38 -4.84 -11.75
N PHE A 516 5.37 -3.85 -12.64
CA PHE A 516 6.47 -2.96 -12.95
C PHE A 516 5.92 -1.56 -13.14
N SER A 517 6.56 -0.55 -12.55
CA SER A 517 6.18 0.84 -12.73
C SER A 517 7.39 1.73 -12.95
N ARG A 518 7.14 2.83 -13.66
CA ARG A 518 8.10 3.91 -13.90
C ARG A 518 7.57 5.21 -13.30
N PRO A 519 7.84 5.45 -11.99
CA PRO A 519 7.43 6.68 -11.32
C PRO A 519 7.90 7.94 -12.04
N GLU A 520 9.05 7.88 -12.74
CA GLU A 520 9.56 8.98 -13.54
C GLU A 520 8.56 9.45 -14.62
N GLU A 521 7.99 8.52 -15.40
CA GLU A 521 7.04 8.87 -16.45
C GLU A 521 5.75 9.46 -15.85
N GLY A 522 5.31 8.92 -14.70
CA GLY A 522 4.22 9.48 -13.89
C GLY A 522 4.45 10.92 -13.48
N LEU A 523 5.60 11.18 -12.87
CA LEU A 523 5.93 12.52 -12.40
C LEU A 523 6.16 13.49 -13.56
N ARG A 524 6.75 13.04 -14.68
CA ARG A 524 6.97 13.87 -15.87
C ARG A 524 5.66 14.46 -16.38
N MET A 525 4.61 13.65 -16.45
CA MET A 525 3.28 14.14 -16.83
C MET A 525 2.77 15.21 -15.86
N PHE A 526 2.83 14.97 -14.54
CA PHE A 526 2.40 15.97 -13.56
C PHE A 526 3.22 17.25 -13.66
N TYR A 527 4.53 17.13 -13.89
CA TYR A 527 5.44 18.25 -14.05
C TYR A 527 5.08 19.08 -15.29
N ASP A 528 4.97 18.45 -16.45
CA ASP A 528 4.56 19.09 -17.71
C ASP A 528 3.18 19.74 -17.57
N LEU A 529 2.27 19.09 -16.83
CA LEU A 529 0.94 19.62 -16.58
C LEU A 529 0.96 20.89 -15.73
N ILE A 530 1.72 20.92 -14.64
CA ILE A 530 1.84 22.10 -13.75
C ILE A 530 2.52 23.26 -14.48
N GLN A 531 3.45 22.96 -15.38
CA GLN A 531 4.14 23.96 -16.20
C GLN A 531 3.33 24.40 -17.43
N ALA A 532 2.31 23.64 -17.87
CA ALA A 532 1.50 24.00 -19.02
C ALA A 532 0.72 25.31 -18.78
N ASP A 533 0.83 26.24 -19.75
CA ASP A 533 0.14 27.54 -19.72
C ASP A 533 -1.37 27.41 -19.48
N SER A 534 -1.98 26.36 -20.01
CA SER A 534 -3.40 26.06 -19.85
C SER A 534 -3.80 25.72 -18.41
N THR A 535 -2.93 25.01 -17.67
CA THR A 535 -3.15 24.66 -16.26
C THR A 535 -2.90 25.85 -15.36
N ARG A 536 -1.82 26.60 -15.61
CA ARG A 536 -1.53 27.85 -14.89
C ARG A 536 -2.67 28.85 -15.06
N SER A 537 -3.13 29.06 -16.28
CA SER A 537 -4.26 29.95 -16.57
C SER A 537 -5.58 29.47 -15.92
N PHE A 538 -5.81 28.16 -15.85
CA PHE A 538 -6.97 27.58 -15.16
C PHE A 538 -6.92 27.78 -13.64
N ILE A 539 -5.76 27.55 -13.02
CA ILE A 539 -5.54 27.77 -11.58
C ILE A 539 -5.74 29.26 -11.26
N ASN A 540 -5.08 30.15 -12.00
CA ASN A 540 -5.16 31.60 -11.77
C ASN A 540 -6.59 32.13 -11.93
N GLY A 541 -7.31 31.71 -12.97
CA GLY A 541 -8.71 32.13 -13.18
C GLY A 541 -9.71 31.57 -12.17
N ARG A 542 -9.34 30.57 -11.36
CA ARG A 542 -10.16 30.04 -10.27
C ARG A 542 -9.72 30.48 -8.88
N ALA A 543 -8.45 30.84 -8.72
CA ALA A 543 -7.90 31.37 -7.47
C ALA A 543 -8.65 32.61 -7.00
N GLU A 544 -9.10 33.46 -7.92
CA GLU A 544 -9.91 34.65 -7.61
C GLU A 544 -11.22 34.35 -6.87
N ASN A 545 -11.77 33.14 -7.03
CA ASN A 545 -13.10 32.78 -6.54
C ASN A 545 -13.11 31.54 -5.63
N ASN A 546 -11.94 30.97 -5.32
CA ASN A 546 -11.85 29.73 -4.54
C ASN A 546 -10.55 29.67 -3.74
N ASN A 547 -10.69 29.66 -2.40
CA ASN A 547 -9.59 29.62 -1.44
C ASN A 547 -8.62 28.44 -1.68
N PHE A 548 -9.11 27.29 -2.15
CA PHE A 548 -8.24 26.15 -2.49
C PHE A 548 -7.30 26.47 -3.66
N PHE A 549 -7.83 27.05 -4.74
CA PHE A 549 -7.01 27.40 -5.91
C PHE A 549 -6.09 28.59 -5.62
N SER A 550 -6.51 29.53 -4.78
CA SER A 550 -5.66 30.63 -4.30
C SER A 550 -4.49 30.12 -3.47
N ASN A 551 -4.74 29.19 -2.55
CA ASN A 551 -3.67 28.55 -1.76
C ASN A 551 -2.74 27.71 -2.62
N LEU A 552 -3.28 26.97 -3.60
CA LEU A 552 -2.49 26.17 -4.54
C LEU A 552 -1.59 27.07 -5.42
N GLU A 553 -2.13 28.18 -5.93
CA GLU A 553 -1.37 29.17 -6.69
C GLU A 553 -0.27 29.81 -5.83
N GLY A 554 -0.62 30.27 -4.62
CA GLY A 554 0.31 30.87 -3.67
C GLY A 554 1.48 29.94 -3.34
N ASN A 555 1.19 28.66 -3.09
CA ASN A 555 2.21 27.65 -2.79
C ASN A 555 3.09 27.31 -4.00
N LEU A 556 2.52 27.17 -5.20
CA LEU A 556 3.28 26.91 -6.43
C LEU A 556 4.19 28.09 -6.82
N ASN A 557 3.79 29.31 -6.47
CA ASN A 557 4.59 30.51 -6.72
C ASN A 557 5.66 30.73 -5.64
N ALA A 558 5.32 30.47 -4.38
CA ALA A 558 6.26 30.58 -3.26
C ALA A 558 7.35 29.50 -3.28
N ASN A 559 6.99 28.29 -3.72
CA ASN A 559 7.89 27.14 -3.78
C ASN A 559 7.87 26.54 -5.21
N PRO A 560 8.58 27.15 -6.18
CA PRO A 560 8.62 26.65 -7.54
C PRO A 560 9.19 25.23 -7.57
N LEU A 561 8.61 24.37 -8.41
CA LEU A 561 9.12 23.02 -8.61
C LEU A 561 10.54 23.10 -9.21
N PRO A 562 11.51 22.32 -8.68
CA PRO A 562 12.82 22.17 -9.29
C PRO A 562 12.71 21.64 -10.72
N ASP A 563 13.74 21.88 -11.56
CA ASP A 563 13.78 21.30 -12.91
C ASP A 563 13.55 19.78 -12.84
N PHE A 564 12.76 19.23 -13.75
CA PHE A 564 12.36 17.82 -13.72
C PHE A 564 13.58 16.89 -13.65
N LYS A 565 14.69 17.24 -14.30
CA LYS A 565 15.95 16.47 -14.23
C LYS A 565 16.50 16.33 -12.81
N VAL A 566 16.28 17.33 -11.95
CA VAL A 566 16.70 17.33 -10.54
C VAL A 566 15.88 16.35 -9.72
N ILE A 567 14.60 16.16 -10.07
CA ILE A 567 13.71 15.23 -9.37
C ILE A 567 13.86 13.81 -9.94
N SER A 568 13.89 13.71 -11.26
CA SER A 568 13.89 12.44 -11.98
C SER A 568 15.12 11.61 -11.68
N GLN A 569 16.27 12.23 -11.31
CA GLN A 569 17.47 11.52 -10.89
C GLN A 569 17.23 10.57 -9.69
N TYR A 570 16.24 10.86 -8.85
CA TYR A 570 15.87 10.06 -7.67
C TYR A 570 14.76 9.03 -7.96
N LEU A 571 14.15 9.04 -9.14
CA LEU A 571 13.06 8.13 -9.48
C LEU A 571 13.59 6.88 -10.18
N ALA A 572 13.70 5.79 -9.44
CA ALA A 572 14.02 4.48 -9.98
C ALA A 572 12.74 3.70 -10.35
N PRO A 573 12.82 2.78 -11.32
CA PRO A 573 11.76 1.81 -11.56
C PRO A 573 11.44 1.01 -10.29
N GLN A 574 10.18 0.66 -10.13
CA GLN A 574 9.69 -0.16 -9.03
C GLN A 574 9.04 -1.42 -9.59
N GLY A 575 9.00 -2.46 -8.78
CA GLY A 575 8.30 -3.68 -9.14
C GLY A 575 7.77 -4.40 -7.92
N SER A 576 6.79 -5.27 -8.14
CA SER A 576 6.28 -6.12 -7.08
C SER A 576 5.95 -7.51 -7.59
N ILE A 577 5.95 -8.47 -6.69
CA ILE A 577 5.46 -9.82 -6.92
C ILE A 577 4.42 -10.18 -5.87
N MET A 578 3.42 -10.96 -6.28
CA MET A 578 2.50 -11.57 -5.33
C MET A 578 2.62 -13.08 -5.38
N VAL A 579 2.77 -13.66 -4.20
CA VAL A 579 2.77 -15.10 -3.94
C VAL A 579 1.46 -15.46 -3.23
N ASP A 580 0.86 -16.57 -3.64
CA ASP A 580 -0.26 -17.20 -2.97
C ASP A 580 0.20 -18.55 -2.40
N ASP A 581 0.35 -18.63 -1.07
CA ASP A 581 0.89 -19.78 -0.35
C ASP A 581 0.00 -20.24 0.81
N GLU A 582 0.51 -21.19 1.60
CA GLU A 582 -0.22 -21.81 2.70
C GLU A 582 -0.65 -20.85 3.80
N THR A 583 0.09 -19.76 4.02
CA THR A 583 -0.21 -18.80 5.08
C THR A 583 -1.10 -17.66 4.59
N GLY A 584 -1.10 -17.38 3.28
CA GLY A 584 -2.04 -16.44 2.68
C GLY A 584 -1.53 -15.78 1.39
N LEU A 585 -1.77 -14.48 1.27
CA LEU A 585 -1.29 -13.68 0.14
C LEU A 585 -0.10 -12.84 0.60
N HIS A 586 1.02 -12.95 -0.10
CA HIS A 586 2.24 -12.21 0.21
C HIS A 586 2.65 -11.35 -0.98
N LEU A 587 2.59 -10.04 -0.82
CA LEU A 587 3.06 -9.05 -1.77
C LEU A 587 4.44 -8.56 -1.33
N ILE A 588 5.40 -8.61 -2.25
CA ILE A 588 6.73 -8.04 -2.03
C ILE A 588 6.97 -6.96 -3.07
N GLN A 589 7.22 -5.74 -2.61
CA GLN A 589 7.47 -4.57 -3.45
C GLN A 589 8.90 -4.07 -3.23
N PHE A 590 9.55 -3.65 -4.31
CA PHE A 590 10.92 -3.17 -4.28
C PHE A 590 11.09 -1.96 -5.19
N SER A 591 12.00 -1.08 -4.80
CA SER A 591 12.59 -0.06 -5.65
C SER A 591 14.08 -0.33 -5.80
N LEU A 592 14.60 -0.22 -7.02
CA LEU A 592 16.05 -0.35 -7.23
C LEU A 592 16.76 0.92 -6.77
N LYS A 593 18.00 0.78 -6.27
CA LYS A 593 18.89 1.95 -6.18
C LYS A 593 19.25 2.38 -7.60
N ARG A 594 19.13 3.67 -7.91
CA ARG A 594 19.83 4.22 -9.07
C ARG A 594 21.32 4.19 -8.76
N SER A 595 22.13 3.68 -9.69
CA SER A 595 23.58 3.80 -9.58
C SER A 595 23.92 5.27 -9.47
N THR A 596 24.47 5.68 -8.32
CA THR A 596 25.28 6.88 -8.24
C THR A 596 26.55 6.56 -9.01
N ASP A 597 26.84 7.33 -10.05
CA ASP A 597 28.17 7.33 -10.67
C ASP A 597 29.28 7.42 -9.61
#